data_AF-A0A367FFH9-F1
#
_entry.id   AF-A0A367FFH9-F1
#
_cell.length_a   1.000
_cell.length_b   1.000
_cell.length_c   1.000
_cell.angle_alpha   90.00
_cell.angle_beta   90.00
_cell.angle_gamma   90.00
#
_symmetry.space_group_name_H-M   'P 1'
#
loop_
_entity.id
_entity.type
_entity.pdbx_description
1 polymer ?
#
loop_
_entity_poly.entity_id
_entity_poly.type
_entity_poly.pdbx_seq_one_letter_code
_entity_poly.pdbx_strand_id
1 'polypeptide(L)'
;MSPRRRRATVLAAATVLCASAAPVASATAPAAPSRAVAASGPAQHAKPSDLPDGLYGDADPRYDGVWRQSMALLALDGAGAVPAKKAVDWLTGQQCADGSFTAYRADTAKKCDPDAAPSDVNATTLAVQALAAIGGRGQEVREGVEWLVSVQNKDGGWGSGDGEPSDANSTSLAIGALHAADRNPAKTTAPGGESPYDALLSLQLTCSSKGIEDAPGQQGAFAYRPDKKGKLTPNNDATAAASLAALGEGVLVDPENAGPKNKNAKSKPVTPLKCATGSGGQEGDGDGGGVPGGREEAAGAGAAYLASALKKNGGHFTTVMPGDDKEQPDYANTADAVIALAAGGHRNEAKSSLTWLADNLDKWDKSKNDPAALGSLMLASRATGGDPAKLGGTDLLARLTDTGPRPAQLPDADNGSSKPEKKDDGGTIPVWAFVLVGLAVGAGFGILLSGRRKRQQL
;
A
#
# COMPACT_ATOMS: atom_id res chain seq x y z
N MET A 1 -55.10 12.75 18.98
CA MET A 1 -54.23 11.89 19.82
C MET A 1 -53.94 10.61 19.04
N SER A 2 -52.79 10.54 18.37
CA SER A 2 -52.37 9.38 17.57
C SER A 2 -51.19 8.67 18.26
N PRO A 3 -51.16 7.34 18.32
CA PRO A 3 -50.09 6.64 19.03
C PRO A 3 -48.81 6.62 18.19
N ARG A 4 -47.73 7.10 18.81
CA ARG A 4 -46.34 7.02 18.33
C ARG A 4 -45.95 5.56 18.12
N ARG A 5 -45.65 5.17 16.88
CA ARG A 5 -44.89 3.93 16.59
C ARG A 5 -43.40 4.24 16.74
N ARG A 6 -42.79 3.75 17.83
CA ARG A 6 -41.33 3.62 17.94
C ARG A 6 -40.88 2.59 16.89
N ARG A 7 -40.11 3.01 15.90
CA ARG A 7 -39.41 2.09 14.99
C ARG A 7 -38.02 1.85 15.58
N ALA A 8 -37.73 0.57 15.86
CA ALA A 8 -36.42 0.11 16.27
C ALA A 8 -35.48 0.16 15.07
N THR A 9 -34.33 0.80 15.23
CA THR A 9 -33.20 0.77 14.30
C THR A 9 -32.65 -0.66 14.30
N VAL A 10 -32.64 -1.32 13.14
CA VAL A 10 -31.99 -2.63 12.95
C VAL A 10 -30.61 -2.34 12.37
N LEU A 11 -29.57 -2.51 13.19
CA LEU A 11 -28.19 -2.59 12.71
C LEU A 11 -28.03 -3.91 11.95
N ALA A 12 -27.77 -3.84 10.64
CA ALA A 12 -27.20 -4.95 9.90
C ALA A 12 -25.67 -4.82 9.98
N ALA A 13 -25.03 -5.69 10.75
CA ALA A 13 -23.57 -5.80 10.74
C ALA A 13 -23.16 -6.51 9.44
N ALA A 14 -22.55 -5.78 8.52
CA ALA A 14 -21.89 -6.34 7.35
C ALA A 14 -20.45 -6.71 7.74
N THR A 15 -20.20 -7.99 8.00
CA THR A 15 -18.84 -8.52 8.11
C THR A 15 -18.17 -8.46 6.74
N VAL A 16 -17.27 -7.50 6.54
CA VAL A 16 -16.30 -7.51 5.44
C VAL A 16 -15.33 -8.66 5.72
N LEU A 17 -15.20 -9.59 4.77
CA LEU A 17 -14.14 -10.61 4.79
C LEU A 17 -12.81 -9.94 4.46
N CYS A 18 -12.21 -9.29 5.44
CA CYS A 18 -10.77 -9.43 5.65
C CYS A 18 -10.60 -10.61 6.62
N ALA A 19 -9.66 -11.51 6.34
CA ALA A 19 -9.51 -12.78 7.04
C ALA A 19 -9.50 -12.62 8.57
N SER A 20 -10.21 -13.52 9.21
CA SER A 20 -10.92 -13.40 10.49
C SER A 20 -10.10 -13.70 11.74
N ALA A 21 -10.43 -13.04 12.85
CA ALA A 21 -10.49 -13.69 14.16
C ALA A 21 -11.55 -13.02 15.06
N ALA A 22 -12.57 -13.78 15.46
CA ALA A 22 -13.38 -13.48 16.65
C ALA A 22 -13.75 -14.80 17.37
N PRO A 23 -13.75 -14.83 18.71
CA PRO A 23 -13.66 -16.06 19.49
C PRO A 23 -15.01 -16.74 19.76
N VAL A 24 -14.93 -18.05 19.94
CA VAL A 24 -16.01 -18.96 20.33
C VAL A 24 -16.38 -18.75 21.80
N ALA A 25 -17.66 -18.62 22.12
CA ALA A 25 -18.17 -18.84 23.47
C ALA A 25 -19.56 -19.51 23.42
N SER A 26 -19.61 -20.75 23.90
CA SER A 26 -20.82 -21.54 24.08
C SER A 26 -21.66 -21.03 25.25
N ALA A 27 -22.95 -20.78 25.04
CA ALA A 27 -23.98 -20.91 26.08
C ALA A 27 -25.38 -21.00 25.44
N THR A 28 -26.10 -22.06 25.81
CA THR A 28 -27.49 -22.36 25.45
C THR A 28 -28.49 -21.39 26.08
N ALA A 29 -29.45 -20.87 25.30
CA ALA A 29 -30.69 -20.27 25.79
C ALA A 29 -31.86 -20.53 24.80
N PRO A 30 -33.12 -20.67 25.27
CA PRO A 30 -34.21 -21.27 24.50
C PRO A 30 -34.85 -20.34 23.46
N ALA A 31 -35.36 -20.95 22.39
CA ALA A 31 -35.94 -20.33 21.21
C ALA A 31 -37.19 -19.47 21.50
N ALA A 32 -37.20 -18.25 20.97
CA ALA A 32 -38.39 -17.42 20.79
C ALA A 32 -38.83 -17.47 19.30
N PRO A 33 -40.14 -17.34 18.98
CA PRO A 33 -40.66 -17.70 17.67
C PRO A 33 -40.25 -16.71 16.58
N SER A 34 -39.62 -17.23 15.53
CA SER A 34 -39.25 -16.50 14.32
C SER A 34 -40.48 -16.00 13.58
N ARG A 35 -40.65 -14.68 13.47
CA ARG A 35 -41.48 -14.09 12.41
C ARG A 35 -40.64 -14.04 11.14
N ALA A 36 -41.09 -14.76 10.11
CA ALA A 36 -40.51 -14.71 8.78
C ALA A 36 -40.54 -13.26 8.26
N VAL A 37 -39.36 -12.67 8.10
CA VAL A 37 -39.15 -11.46 7.31
C VAL A 37 -39.00 -11.93 5.87
N ALA A 38 -39.81 -11.39 4.97
CA ALA A 38 -39.69 -11.65 3.53
C ALA A 38 -38.26 -11.29 3.09
N ALA A 39 -37.54 -12.28 2.58
CA ALA A 39 -36.21 -12.08 2.00
C ALA A 39 -36.34 -11.19 0.76
N SER A 40 -35.69 -10.03 0.79
CA SER A 40 -35.23 -9.36 -0.42
C SER A 40 -34.36 -10.37 -1.19
N GLY A 41 -34.69 -10.64 -2.44
CA GLY A 41 -34.05 -11.70 -3.23
C GLY A 41 -32.52 -11.52 -3.37
N PRO A 42 -31.78 -12.57 -3.75
CA PRO A 42 -30.33 -12.51 -3.90
C PRO A 42 -29.97 -11.50 -5.01
N ALA A 43 -29.16 -10.49 -4.66
CA ALA A 43 -28.53 -9.62 -5.63
C ALA A 43 -27.64 -10.48 -6.55
N GLN A 44 -27.83 -10.35 -7.87
CA GLN A 44 -27.14 -11.14 -8.88
C GLN A 44 -25.64 -10.80 -8.91
N HIS A 45 -24.78 -11.81 -8.83
CA HIS A 45 -23.33 -11.68 -9.05
C HIS A 45 -23.06 -11.29 -10.51
N ALA A 46 -22.16 -10.34 -10.75
CA ALA A 46 -21.74 -9.98 -12.10
C ALA A 46 -20.90 -11.14 -12.70
N LYS A 47 -21.19 -11.50 -13.95
CA LYS A 47 -20.35 -12.46 -14.70
C LYS A 47 -19.12 -11.73 -15.24
N PRO A 48 -17.98 -12.42 -15.45
CA PRO A 48 -16.76 -11.82 -16.00
C PRO A 48 -16.96 -11.04 -17.32
N SER A 49 -17.89 -11.47 -18.20
CA SER A 49 -18.21 -10.79 -19.46
C SER A 49 -18.99 -9.49 -19.30
N ASP A 50 -19.54 -9.23 -18.11
CA ASP A 50 -20.38 -8.07 -17.80
C ASP A 50 -19.60 -7.02 -16.98
N LEU A 51 -18.32 -7.27 -16.71
CA LEU A 51 -17.49 -6.36 -15.93
C LEU A 51 -17.07 -5.14 -16.77
N PRO A 52 -16.98 -3.95 -16.14
CA PRO A 52 -16.61 -2.74 -16.87
C PRO A 52 -15.19 -2.82 -17.46
N ASP A 53 -15.04 -2.43 -18.73
CA ASP A 53 -13.78 -2.44 -19.49
C ASP A 53 -12.58 -1.71 -18.86
N GLY A 54 -12.81 -0.87 -17.83
CA GLY A 54 -11.78 -0.10 -17.12
C GLY A 54 -11.25 -0.78 -15.84
N LEU A 55 -11.89 -1.85 -15.38
CA LEU A 55 -11.57 -2.53 -14.13
C LEU A 55 -10.48 -3.57 -14.33
N TYR A 56 -9.51 -3.62 -13.41
CA TYR A 56 -8.58 -4.74 -13.30
C TYR A 56 -9.23 -5.91 -12.55
N GLY A 57 -9.00 -7.13 -13.03
CA GLY A 57 -9.49 -8.39 -12.47
C GLY A 57 -10.88 -8.79 -12.98
N ASP A 58 -11.13 -10.10 -13.00
CA ASP A 58 -12.35 -10.73 -13.52
C ASP A 58 -13.28 -11.31 -12.42
N ALA A 59 -12.84 -11.27 -11.16
CA ALA A 59 -13.66 -11.65 -10.01
C ALA A 59 -14.77 -10.62 -9.73
N ASP A 60 -15.83 -11.05 -9.04
CA ASP A 60 -16.94 -10.18 -8.63
C ASP A 60 -16.44 -9.00 -7.78
N PRO A 61 -16.56 -7.73 -8.26
CA PRO A 61 -16.00 -6.57 -7.59
C PRO A 61 -16.81 -6.06 -6.41
N ARG A 62 -17.94 -6.71 -6.08
CA ARG A 62 -18.89 -6.22 -5.08
C ARG A 62 -18.26 -5.79 -3.75
N TYR A 63 -17.19 -6.45 -3.33
CA TYR A 63 -16.55 -6.22 -2.03
C TYR A 63 -15.15 -5.59 -2.13
N ASP A 64 -14.54 -5.53 -3.31
CA ASP A 64 -13.13 -5.15 -3.46
C ASP A 64 -12.84 -4.26 -4.69
N GLY A 65 -13.85 -3.88 -5.48
CA GLY A 65 -13.66 -3.23 -6.77
C GLY A 65 -12.79 -1.98 -6.69
N VAL A 66 -13.11 -1.06 -5.78
CA VAL A 66 -12.31 0.16 -5.56
C VAL A 66 -10.93 -0.17 -4.98
N TRP A 67 -10.86 -1.13 -4.05
CA TRP A 67 -9.61 -1.54 -3.42
C TRP A 67 -8.61 -2.11 -4.45
N ARG A 68 -9.03 -3.14 -5.20
CA ARG A 68 -8.17 -3.84 -6.17
C ARG A 68 -7.77 -2.92 -7.31
N GLN A 69 -8.65 -2.03 -7.74
CA GLN A 69 -8.33 -1.02 -8.74
C GLN A 69 -7.26 -0.06 -8.23
N SER A 70 -7.41 0.43 -7.00
CA SER A 70 -6.46 1.37 -6.41
C SER A 70 -5.08 0.73 -6.21
N MET A 71 -5.02 -0.52 -5.73
CA MET A 71 -3.77 -1.30 -5.66
C MET A 71 -3.12 -1.47 -7.03
N ALA A 72 -3.89 -1.84 -8.05
CA ALA A 72 -3.37 -2.01 -9.41
C ALA A 72 -2.78 -0.69 -9.94
N LEU A 73 -3.49 0.42 -9.77
CA LEU A 73 -3.03 1.73 -10.22
C LEU A 73 -1.78 2.21 -9.48
N LEU A 74 -1.71 2.03 -8.16
CA LEU A 74 -0.51 2.32 -7.36
C LEU A 74 0.68 1.47 -7.80
N ALA A 75 0.48 0.19 -8.08
CA ALA A 75 1.55 -0.70 -8.52
C ALA A 75 2.06 -0.35 -9.93
N LEU A 76 1.15 0.02 -10.84
CA LEU A 76 1.52 0.51 -12.17
C LEU A 76 2.36 1.77 -12.09
N ASP A 77 1.91 2.77 -11.33
CA ASP A 77 2.63 4.02 -11.10
C ASP A 77 3.99 3.76 -10.44
N GLY A 78 4.02 2.95 -9.38
CA GLY A 78 5.23 2.55 -8.67
C GLY A 78 6.23 1.76 -9.54
N ALA A 79 5.76 1.13 -10.61
CA ALA A 79 6.59 0.48 -11.63
C ALA A 79 7.03 1.41 -12.77
N GLY A 80 6.58 2.67 -12.77
CA GLY A 80 6.85 3.64 -13.84
C GLY A 80 5.99 3.46 -15.08
N ALA A 81 4.91 2.70 -15.01
CA ALA A 81 3.89 2.63 -16.06
C ALA A 81 2.91 3.79 -15.92
N VAL A 82 2.37 4.26 -17.05
CA VAL A 82 1.25 5.22 -17.07
C VAL A 82 -0.05 4.44 -17.25
N PRO A 83 -0.96 4.40 -16.25
CA PRO A 83 -2.20 3.64 -16.37
C PRO A 83 -3.07 4.09 -17.55
N ALA A 84 -3.90 3.18 -18.05
CA ALA A 84 -4.86 3.52 -19.10
C ALA A 84 -5.86 4.58 -18.60
N LYS A 85 -6.18 5.59 -19.42
CA LYS A 85 -7.16 6.62 -19.06
C LYS A 85 -8.48 6.02 -18.58
N LYS A 86 -8.99 4.98 -19.26
CA LYS A 86 -10.24 4.30 -18.88
C LYS A 86 -10.19 3.61 -17.52
N ALA A 87 -9.01 3.20 -17.05
CA ALA A 87 -8.83 2.60 -15.73
C ALA A 87 -8.90 3.65 -14.63
N VAL A 88 -8.27 4.81 -14.87
CA VAL A 88 -8.35 5.97 -13.96
C VAL A 88 -9.76 6.54 -13.95
N ASP A 89 -10.39 6.70 -15.12
CA ASP A 89 -11.76 7.20 -15.25
C ASP A 89 -12.75 6.29 -14.52
N TRP A 90 -12.57 4.96 -14.61
CA TRP A 90 -13.38 4.00 -13.87
C TRP A 90 -13.29 4.24 -12.36
N LEU A 91 -12.07 4.39 -11.81
CA LEU A 91 -11.90 4.66 -10.39
C LEU A 91 -12.57 5.98 -10.01
N THR A 92 -12.30 7.07 -10.72
CA THR A 92 -12.92 8.37 -10.43
C THR A 92 -14.44 8.35 -10.52
N GLY A 93 -15.00 7.55 -11.44
CA GLY A 93 -16.45 7.40 -11.57
C GLY A 93 -17.11 6.72 -10.36
N GLN A 94 -16.34 5.97 -9.56
CA GLN A 94 -16.83 5.35 -8.33
C GLN A 94 -17.06 6.38 -7.21
N GLN A 95 -16.42 7.55 -7.26
CA GLN A 95 -16.54 8.55 -6.21
C GLN A 95 -17.98 9.06 -6.07
N CYS A 96 -18.42 9.17 -4.82
CA CYS A 96 -19.69 9.76 -4.44
C CYS A 96 -19.60 11.29 -4.42
N ALA A 97 -20.75 11.95 -4.48
CA ALA A 97 -20.82 13.42 -4.52
C ALA A 97 -20.34 14.09 -3.22
N ASP A 98 -20.22 13.36 -2.12
CA ASP A 98 -19.67 13.81 -0.85
C ASP A 98 -18.14 13.58 -0.74
N GLY A 99 -17.50 13.05 -1.78
CA GLY A 99 -16.08 12.73 -1.84
C GLY A 99 -15.74 11.29 -1.43
N SER A 100 -16.66 10.56 -0.81
CA SER A 100 -16.45 9.17 -0.38
C SER A 100 -16.40 8.18 -1.54
N PHE A 101 -15.87 6.99 -1.26
CA PHE A 101 -16.00 5.82 -2.12
C PHE A 101 -16.73 4.71 -1.35
N THR A 102 -17.45 3.87 -2.08
CA THR A 102 -17.96 2.58 -1.57
C THR A 102 -17.02 1.47 -2.04
N ALA A 103 -17.24 0.22 -1.61
CA ALA A 103 -16.47 -0.91 -2.13
C ALA A 103 -16.61 -1.07 -3.66
N TYR A 104 -17.82 -0.85 -4.19
CA TYR A 104 -18.13 -0.87 -5.62
C TYR A 104 -19.54 -0.31 -5.91
N ARG A 105 -19.67 0.43 -7.00
CA ARG A 105 -20.92 0.90 -7.60
C ARG A 105 -21.06 0.34 -9.00
N ALA A 106 -22.06 -0.52 -9.18
CA ALA A 106 -22.38 -1.13 -10.47
C ALA A 106 -22.90 -0.11 -11.51
N ASP A 107 -23.56 0.96 -11.05
CA ASP A 107 -24.13 2.01 -11.89
C ASP A 107 -23.76 3.38 -11.32
N THR A 108 -22.69 3.97 -11.86
CA THR A 108 -22.14 5.24 -11.38
C THR A 108 -22.95 6.46 -11.82
N ALA A 109 -23.93 6.29 -12.72
CA ALA A 109 -24.86 7.35 -13.09
C ALA A 109 -25.94 7.58 -12.00
N LYS A 110 -26.16 6.60 -11.13
CA LYS A 110 -27.03 6.74 -9.96
C LYS A 110 -26.29 7.43 -8.82
N LYS A 111 -27.02 8.23 -8.04
CA LYS A 111 -26.50 8.76 -6.78
C LYS A 111 -26.08 7.63 -5.84
N CYS A 112 -25.07 7.87 -5.03
CA CYS A 112 -24.71 6.94 -3.97
C CYS A 112 -25.90 6.76 -3.02
N ASP A 113 -26.16 5.49 -2.71
CA ASP A 113 -27.23 5.06 -1.82
C ASP A 113 -26.58 4.31 -0.65
N PRO A 114 -26.48 4.93 0.54
CA PRO A 114 -25.80 4.33 1.68
C PRO A 114 -26.49 3.04 2.17
N ASP A 115 -27.77 2.83 1.85
CA ASP A 115 -28.48 1.59 2.18
C ASP A 115 -28.11 0.43 1.25
N ALA A 116 -27.71 0.73 0.00
CA ALA A 116 -27.35 -0.27 -1.00
C ALA A 116 -25.85 -0.56 -1.03
N ALA A 117 -25.03 0.49 -0.91
CA ALA A 117 -23.58 0.43 -0.88
C ALA A 117 -23.09 1.55 0.07
N PRO A 118 -22.82 1.25 1.34
CA PRO A 118 -22.35 2.25 2.30
C PRO A 118 -20.96 2.76 1.90
N SER A 119 -20.65 4.00 2.31
CA SER A 119 -19.30 4.56 2.21
C SER A 119 -18.31 3.69 2.99
N ASP A 120 -17.12 3.54 2.43
CA ASP A 120 -16.06 2.67 2.93
C ASP A 120 -14.78 3.50 3.08
N VAL A 121 -14.27 3.57 4.31
CA VAL A 121 -13.08 4.35 4.63
C VAL A 121 -11.84 3.77 3.95
N ASN A 122 -11.72 2.46 3.89
CA ASN A 122 -10.56 1.78 3.32
C ASN A 122 -10.52 1.91 1.79
N ALA A 123 -11.67 1.82 1.15
CA ALA A 123 -11.82 2.11 -0.28
C ALA A 123 -11.49 3.59 -0.58
N THR A 124 -11.99 4.52 0.24
CA THR A 124 -11.77 5.96 0.04
C THR A 124 -10.29 6.32 0.22
N THR A 125 -9.65 5.85 1.29
CA THR A 125 -8.25 6.14 1.59
C THR A 125 -7.31 5.60 0.52
N LEU A 126 -7.52 4.37 0.05
CA LEU A 126 -6.67 3.79 -0.99
C LEU A 126 -6.90 4.43 -2.36
N ALA A 127 -8.15 4.79 -2.69
CA ALA A 127 -8.45 5.56 -3.90
C ALA A 127 -7.78 6.94 -3.88
N VAL A 128 -7.80 7.64 -2.74
CA VAL A 128 -7.08 8.91 -2.57
C VAL A 128 -5.58 8.74 -2.81
N GLN A 129 -4.96 7.71 -2.22
CA GLN A 129 -3.53 7.43 -2.45
C GLN A 129 -3.23 7.16 -3.93
N ALA A 130 -4.04 6.33 -4.59
CA ALA A 130 -3.86 6.00 -6.01
C ALA A 130 -4.02 7.22 -6.93
N LEU A 131 -5.07 8.02 -6.71
CA LEU A 131 -5.36 9.21 -7.51
C LEU A 131 -4.33 10.32 -7.27
N ALA A 132 -3.79 10.42 -6.06
CA ALA A 132 -2.70 11.34 -5.74
C ALA A 132 -1.40 10.93 -6.46
N ALA A 133 -1.03 9.64 -6.42
CA ALA A 133 0.18 9.12 -7.08
C ALA A 133 0.16 9.32 -8.60
N ILE A 134 -0.94 8.93 -9.26
CA ILE A 134 -1.09 9.07 -10.72
C ILE A 134 -1.12 10.54 -11.17
N GLY A 135 -1.61 11.44 -10.31
CA GLY A 135 -1.75 12.86 -10.59
C GLY A 135 -2.91 13.21 -11.52
N GLY A 136 -3.13 14.51 -11.74
CA GLY A 136 -4.19 15.02 -12.62
C GLY A 136 -5.62 14.77 -12.14
N ARG A 137 -5.82 14.42 -10.86
CA ARG A 137 -7.11 14.17 -10.18
C ARG A 137 -7.19 14.90 -8.83
N GLY A 138 -6.66 16.12 -8.80
CA GLY A 138 -6.53 16.89 -7.56
C GLY A 138 -7.88 17.27 -6.94
N GLN A 139 -8.97 17.34 -7.71
CA GLN A 139 -10.30 17.61 -7.15
C GLN A 139 -10.81 16.40 -6.38
N GLU A 140 -10.77 15.23 -7.01
CA GLU A 140 -11.20 13.96 -6.44
C GLU A 140 -10.41 13.63 -5.16
N VAL A 141 -9.10 13.88 -5.17
CA VAL A 141 -8.22 13.74 -4.00
C VAL A 141 -8.65 14.68 -2.87
N ARG A 142 -8.89 15.97 -3.16
CA ARG A 142 -9.31 16.93 -2.13
C ARG A 142 -10.66 16.57 -1.52
N GLU A 143 -11.65 16.22 -2.35
CA GLU A 143 -12.98 15.84 -1.88
C GLU A 143 -12.93 14.57 -1.02
N GLY A 144 -12.14 13.58 -1.41
CA GLY A 144 -11.92 12.37 -0.60
C GLY A 144 -11.27 12.68 0.76
N VAL A 145 -10.26 13.55 0.80
CA VAL A 145 -9.63 13.98 2.06
C VAL A 145 -10.59 14.78 2.92
N GLU A 146 -11.37 15.70 2.34
CA GLU A 146 -12.38 16.48 3.07
C GLU A 146 -13.43 15.55 3.71
N TRP A 147 -13.87 14.53 2.97
CA TRP A 147 -14.76 13.50 3.52
C TRP A 147 -14.10 12.74 4.68
N LEU A 148 -12.86 12.26 4.52
CA LEU A 148 -12.13 11.54 5.58
C LEU A 148 -12.02 12.37 6.86
N VAL A 149 -11.71 13.66 6.75
CA VAL A 149 -11.66 14.58 7.89
C VAL A 149 -13.04 14.74 8.54
N SER A 150 -14.12 14.74 7.75
CA SER A 150 -15.48 14.89 8.26
C SER A 150 -15.98 13.70 9.08
N VAL A 151 -15.46 12.49 8.80
CA VAL A 151 -15.84 11.23 9.48
C VAL A 151 -14.80 10.75 10.49
N GLN A 152 -13.80 11.58 10.81
CA GLN A 152 -12.79 11.25 11.82
C GLN A 152 -13.44 11.09 13.21
N ASN A 153 -13.11 10.01 13.90
CA ASN A 153 -13.60 9.74 15.24
C ASN A 153 -12.97 10.69 16.28
N LYS A 154 -13.62 10.82 17.44
CA LYS A 154 -13.15 11.71 18.53
C LYS A 154 -11.77 11.36 19.07
N ASP A 155 -11.37 10.09 18.97
CA ASP A 155 -10.05 9.60 19.36
C ASP A 155 -8.97 9.93 18.33
N GLY A 156 -9.33 10.57 17.20
CA GLY A 156 -8.44 10.90 16.10
C GLY A 156 -8.36 9.84 15.01
N GLY A 157 -8.97 8.66 15.19
CA GLY A 157 -8.85 7.52 14.29
C GLY A 157 -10.04 7.31 13.36
N TRP A 158 -10.02 6.18 12.66
CA TRP A 158 -11.10 5.71 11.79
C TRP A 158 -11.33 4.21 11.95
N GLY A 159 -12.59 3.80 11.83
CA GLY A 159 -12.96 2.41 11.56
C GLY A 159 -13.18 2.17 10.06
N SER A 160 -13.44 0.92 9.65
CA SER A 160 -13.67 0.57 8.24
C SER A 160 -14.89 1.25 7.60
N GLY A 161 -15.90 1.58 8.40
CA GLY A 161 -17.08 2.32 7.98
C GLY A 161 -17.27 3.61 8.78
N ASP A 162 -18.08 4.53 8.24
CA ASP A 162 -18.46 5.76 8.94
C ASP A 162 -19.10 5.46 10.31
N GLY A 163 -18.59 6.09 11.36
CA GLY A 163 -19.04 5.93 12.75
C GLY A 163 -18.64 4.61 13.42
N GLU A 164 -17.87 3.74 12.76
CA GLU A 164 -17.33 2.55 13.40
C GLU A 164 -16.18 2.89 14.37
N PRO A 165 -15.98 2.09 15.44
CA PRO A 165 -14.84 2.26 16.33
C PRO A 165 -13.51 2.21 15.57
N SER A 166 -12.57 3.06 15.97
CA SER A 166 -11.25 3.14 15.35
C SER A 166 -10.49 1.80 15.42
N ASP A 167 -9.84 1.42 14.32
CA ASP A 167 -8.87 0.33 14.25
C ASP A 167 -7.54 0.77 13.65
N ALA A 168 -6.51 -0.05 13.90
CA ALA A 168 -5.16 0.21 13.44
C ALA A 168 -5.07 0.28 11.92
N ASN A 169 -5.75 -0.63 11.20
CA ASN A 169 -5.64 -0.75 9.75
C ASN A 169 -6.26 0.46 9.03
N SER A 170 -7.51 0.79 9.35
CA SER A 170 -8.25 1.90 8.73
C SER A 170 -7.62 3.25 9.10
N THR A 171 -7.17 3.40 10.34
CA THR A 171 -6.42 4.60 10.77
C THR A 171 -5.07 4.72 10.04
N SER A 172 -4.37 3.60 9.82
CA SER A 172 -3.11 3.59 9.06
C SER A 172 -3.31 4.00 7.61
N LEU A 173 -4.35 3.49 6.95
CA LEU A 173 -4.70 3.88 5.59
C LEU A 173 -5.10 5.36 5.50
N ALA A 174 -5.82 5.88 6.50
CA ALA A 174 -6.16 7.31 6.58
C ALA A 174 -4.92 8.19 6.73
N ILE A 175 -3.95 7.80 7.56
CA ILE A 175 -2.66 8.49 7.67
C ILE A 175 -1.94 8.49 6.31
N GLY A 176 -1.89 7.35 5.62
CA GLY A 176 -1.29 7.25 4.29
C GLY A 176 -1.98 8.11 3.24
N ALA A 177 -3.31 8.18 3.26
CA ALA A 177 -4.10 9.02 2.35
C ALA A 177 -3.87 10.52 2.61
N LEU A 178 -3.81 10.93 3.88
CA LEU A 178 -3.48 12.30 4.26
C LEU A 178 -2.06 12.66 3.79
N HIS A 179 -1.08 11.78 4.01
CA HIS A 179 0.29 11.97 3.54
C HIS A 179 0.36 12.12 2.01
N ALA A 180 -0.25 11.19 1.26
CA ALA A 180 -0.24 11.20 -0.20
C ALA A 180 -0.91 12.45 -0.79
N ALA A 181 -1.84 13.07 -0.06
CA ALA A 181 -2.52 14.30 -0.45
C ALA A 181 -1.84 15.59 0.08
N ASP A 182 -0.59 15.51 0.54
CA ASP A 182 0.17 16.61 1.15
C ASP A 182 -0.52 17.26 2.37
N ARG A 183 -1.40 16.51 3.05
CA ARG A 183 -2.11 16.93 4.27
C ARG A 183 -1.37 16.36 5.47
N ASN A 184 -0.80 17.22 6.32
CA ASN A 184 -0.06 16.77 7.50
C ASN A 184 -0.98 15.96 8.47
N PRO A 185 -0.74 14.65 8.67
CA PRO A 185 -1.60 13.84 9.53
C PRO A 185 -1.60 14.33 10.98
N ALA A 186 -0.43 14.73 11.52
CA ALA A 186 -0.30 15.23 12.89
C ALA A 186 -1.06 16.55 13.15
N LYS A 187 -1.49 17.26 12.10
CA LYS A 187 -2.29 18.50 12.21
C LYS A 187 -3.75 18.30 11.80
N THR A 188 -4.13 17.07 11.46
CA THR A 188 -5.49 16.72 11.06
C THR A 188 -6.20 16.13 12.27
N THR A 189 -6.50 16.99 13.24
CA THR A 189 -7.03 16.59 14.55
C THR A 189 -8.55 16.55 14.56
N ALA A 190 -9.10 15.57 15.27
CA ALA A 190 -10.53 15.49 15.56
C ALA A 190 -11.00 16.67 16.42
N PRO A 191 -12.33 16.93 16.49
CA PRO A 191 -12.91 17.83 17.47
C PRO A 191 -12.60 17.36 18.91
N GLY A 192 -11.57 17.95 19.51
CA GLY A 192 -11.00 17.51 20.79
C GLY A 192 -9.48 17.61 20.85
N GLY A 193 -8.82 17.68 19.68
CA GLY A 193 -7.37 17.86 19.57
C GLY A 193 -6.59 16.57 19.31
N GLU A 194 -7.23 15.40 19.44
CA GLU A 194 -6.63 14.09 19.14
C GLU A 194 -6.25 13.98 17.66
N SER A 195 -5.03 13.54 17.40
CA SER A 195 -4.49 13.32 16.06
C SER A 195 -4.66 11.86 15.61
N PRO A 196 -4.48 11.57 14.31
CA PRO A 196 -4.45 10.20 13.80
C PRO A 196 -3.41 9.33 14.49
N TYR A 197 -2.29 9.93 14.92
CA TYR A 197 -1.23 9.22 15.60
C TYR A 197 -1.58 8.88 17.05
N ASP A 198 -2.39 9.71 17.72
CA ASP A 198 -2.83 9.42 19.09
C ASP A 198 -3.74 8.19 19.10
N ALA A 199 -4.70 8.13 18.16
CA ALA A 199 -5.53 6.94 17.92
C ALA A 199 -4.68 5.70 17.64
N LEU A 200 -3.75 5.80 16.68
CA LEU A 200 -2.94 4.67 16.24
C LEU A 200 -2.05 4.14 17.37
N LEU A 201 -1.34 5.02 18.08
CA LEU A 201 -0.42 4.64 19.15
C LEU A 201 -1.14 4.08 20.37
N SER A 202 -2.41 4.44 20.60
CA SER A 202 -3.23 3.85 21.67
C SER A 202 -3.49 2.35 21.49
N LEU A 203 -3.32 1.83 20.26
CA LEU A 203 -3.51 0.42 19.92
C LEU A 203 -2.23 -0.42 20.04
N GLN A 204 -1.12 0.20 20.44
CA GLN A 204 0.16 -0.49 20.62
C GLN A 204 0.23 -1.24 21.95
N LEU A 205 0.74 -2.47 21.90
CA LEU A 205 1.08 -3.25 23.09
C LEU A 205 2.39 -2.71 23.69
N THR A 206 2.26 -1.92 24.74
CA THR A 206 3.38 -1.36 25.51
C THR A 206 3.69 -2.21 26.74
N CYS A 207 4.74 -1.85 27.48
CA CYS A 207 5.08 -2.53 28.72
C CYS A 207 4.05 -2.35 29.84
N SER A 208 3.13 -1.40 29.70
CA SER A 208 2.02 -1.17 30.63
C SER A 208 0.71 -1.81 30.13
N SER A 209 0.72 -2.47 28.97
CA SER A 209 -0.48 -3.12 28.45
C SER A 209 -0.91 -4.28 29.34
N LYS A 210 -2.22 -4.35 29.59
CA LYS A 210 -2.81 -5.38 30.46
C LYS A 210 -2.55 -6.80 29.94
N GLY A 211 -1.89 -7.64 30.75
CA GLY A 211 -1.59 -9.03 30.41
C GLY A 211 -0.37 -9.20 29.50
N ILE A 212 0.43 -8.14 29.31
CA ILE A 212 1.70 -8.22 28.58
C ILE A 212 2.76 -9.01 29.36
N GLU A 213 2.64 -9.04 30.69
CA GLU A 213 3.45 -9.80 31.62
C GLU A 213 3.38 -11.32 31.38
N ASP A 214 2.23 -11.80 30.90
CA ASP A 214 1.98 -13.21 30.59
C ASP A 214 2.33 -13.57 29.13
N ALA A 215 2.77 -12.58 28.33
CA ALA A 215 2.95 -12.72 26.88
C ALA A 215 4.29 -12.11 26.39
N PRO A 216 5.44 -12.61 26.90
CA PRO A 216 6.75 -12.07 26.55
C PRO A 216 7.01 -12.19 25.04
N GLY A 217 7.55 -11.12 24.45
CA GLY A 217 7.84 -11.01 23.02
C GLY A 217 6.71 -10.43 22.17
N GLN A 218 5.56 -10.07 22.78
CA GLN A 218 4.45 -9.38 22.09
C GLN A 218 4.52 -7.86 22.22
N GLN A 219 5.46 -7.34 23.00
CA GLN A 219 5.71 -5.91 23.16
C GLN A 219 6.05 -5.27 21.80
N GLY A 220 5.47 -4.10 21.55
CA GLY A 220 5.67 -3.35 20.31
C GLY A 220 4.67 -3.68 19.20
N ALA A 221 4.01 -4.84 19.25
CA ALA A 221 2.93 -5.18 18.33
C ALA A 221 1.76 -4.19 18.45
N PHE A 222 0.95 -4.10 17.40
CA PHE A 222 -0.33 -3.39 17.44
C PHE A 222 -1.48 -4.39 17.42
N ALA A 223 -2.54 -4.05 18.14
CA ALA A 223 -3.81 -4.75 18.03
C ALA A 223 -4.65 -4.14 16.91
N TYR A 224 -5.53 -4.95 16.32
CA TYR A 224 -6.54 -4.44 15.39
C TYR A 224 -7.48 -3.46 16.10
N ARG A 225 -8.09 -3.92 17.21
CA ARG A 225 -8.93 -3.15 18.15
C ARG A 225 -8.77 -3.75 19.56
N PRO A 226 -9.06 -2.99 20.63
CA PRO A 226 -9.22 -3.57 21.95
C PRO A 226 -10.43 -4.52 22.01
N ASP A 227 -10.36 -5.55 22.85
CA ASP A 227 -11.52 -6.37 23.19
C ASP A 227 -12.53 -5.59 24.06
N LYS A 228 -13.67 -6.21 24.38
CA LYS A 228 -14.72 -5.59 25.22
C LYS A 228 -14.24 -5.17 26.63
N LYS A 229 -13.08 -5.67 27.08
CA LYS A 229 -12.46 -5.37 28.38
C LYS A 229 -11.26 -4.42 28.24
N GLY A 230 -11.03 -3.85 27.05
CA GLY A 230 -9.91 -2.98 26.75
C GLY A 230 -8.58 -3.71 26.56
N LYS A 231 -8.58 -5.05 26.45
CA LYS A 231 -7.33 -5.80 26.25
C LYS A 231 -6.90 -5.73 24.79
N LEU A 232 -5.63 -5.41 24.57
CA LEU A 232 -4.97 -5.46 23.27
C LEU A 232 -4.40 -6.87 23.04
N THR A 233 -4.58 -7.40 21.83
CA THR A 233 -4.02 -8.68 21.38
C THR A 233 -3.20 -8.41 20.13
N PRO A 234 -1.94 -8.88 20.03
CA PRO A 234 -1.11 -8.58 18.89
C PRO A 234 -1.72 -9.15 17.60
N ASN A 235 -1.63 -8.38 16.52
CA ASN A 235 -2.12 -8.77 15.21
C ASN A 235 -1.07 -8.38 14.15
N ASN A 236 -0.67 -9.35 13.32
CA ASN A 236 0.42 -9.16 12.36
C ASN A 236 0.10 -8.09 11.31
N ASP A 237 -1.11 -8.12 10.75
CA ASP A 237 -1.59 -7.18 9.74
C ASP A 237 -1.68 -5.76 10.33
N ALA A 238 -2.36 -5.62 11.47
CA ALA A 238 -2.43 -4.36 12.21
C ALA A 238 -1.04 -3.80 12.56
N THR A 239 -0.10 -4.67 12.92
CA THR A 239 1.28 -4.26 13.23
C THR A 239 2.02 -3.80 11.98
N ALA A 240 1.85 -4.47 10.84
CA ALA A 240 2.46 -4.04 9.57
C ALA A 240 1.92 -2.67 9.15
N ALA A 241 0.59 -2.51 9.11
CA ALA A 241 -0.07 -1.26 8.75
C ALA A 241 0.33 -0.11 9.71
N ALA A 242 0.25 -0.34 11.02
CA ALA A 242 0.56 0.68 12.02
C ALA A 242 2.04 1.07 12.05
N SER A 243 2.96 0.10 11.84
CA SER A 243 4.39 0.41 11.79
C SER A 243 4.74 1.28 10.59
N LEU A 244 4.11 1.02 9.43
CA LEU A 244 4.26 1.85 8.25
C LEU A 244 3.67 3.25 8.47
N ALA A 245 2.42 3.33 8.93
CA ALA A 245 1.75 4.61 9.15
C ALA A 245 2.41 5.46 10.24
N ALA A 246 2.99 4.84 11.28
CA ALA A 246 3.73 5.57 12.31
C ALA A 246 4.95 6.32 11.74
N LEU A 247 5.57 5.81 10.66
CA LEU A 247 6.61 6.52 9.90
C LEU A 247 6.05 7.69 9.08
N GLY A 248 4.73 7.77 8.94
CA GLY A 248 4.03 8.79 8.15
C GLY A 248 3.95 8.46 6.66
N GLU A 249 4.21 7.21 6.29
CA GLU A 249 4.23 6.73 4.91
C GLU A 249 2.87 6.18 4.47
N GLY A 250 2.61 6.22 3.16
CA GLY A 250 1.50 5.52 2.51
C GLY A 250 1.93 4.14 1.98
N VAL A 251 1.02 3.48 1.26
CA VAL A 251 1.25 2.13 0.70
C VAL A 251 2.32 2.15 -0.41
N LEU A 252 2.43 3.25 -1.14
CA LEU A 252 3.51 3.48 -2.11
C LEU A 252 4.74 4.10 -1.42
N VAL A 253 5.57 3.24 -0.83
CA VAL A 253 6.82 3.66 -0.18
C VAL A 253 7.88 4.04 -1.22
N ASP A 254 8.49 5.21 -1.04
CA ASP A 254 9.68 5.57 -1.81
C ASP A 254 10.90 4.76 -1.30
N PRO A 255 11.59 3.99 -2.15
CA PRO A 255 12.82 3.30 -1.76
C PRO A 255 13.90 4.24 -1.20
N GLU A 256 13.85 5.53 -1.53
CA GLU A 256 14.73 6.56 -0.98
C GLU A 256 14.35 7.00 0.45
N ASN A 257 13.05 6.94 0.80
CA ASN A 257 12.54 7.18 2.15
C ASN A 257 12.77 5.96 3.06
N ALA A 258 12.84 4.75 2.50
CA ALA A 258 13.29 3.51 3.15
C ALA A 258 14.80 3.47 3.51
N GLY A 259 15.42 4.64 3.72
CA GLY A 259 16.83 4.85 4.09
C GLY A 259 17.69 5.51 2.99
N PRO A 260 18.76 6.26 3.35
CA PRO A 260 19.38 7.26 2.49
C PRO A 260 20.00 6.67 1.23
N LYS A 261 19.62 7.21 0.05
CA LYS A 261 20.21 7.26 -1.33
C LYS A 261 21.22 6.20 -1.82
N ASN A 262 21.47 5.15 -1.06
CA ASN A 262 22.58 4.23 -1.24
C ASN A 262 22.03 2.81 -1.16
N LYS A 263 22.10 2.11 -2.30
CA LYS A 263 21.80 0.67 -2.40
C LYS A 263 22.69 -0.16 -1.47
N ASN A 264 23.79 0.41 -0.98
CA ASN A 264 24.72 -0.16 0.01
C ASN A 264 24.50 0.37 1.45
N ALA A 265 23.42 1.12 1.72
CA ALA A 265 23.10 1.51 3.09
C ALA A 265 22.90 0.25 3.95
N LYS A 266 23.59 0.20 5.09
CA LYS A 266 23.52 -0.93 6.03
C LYS A 266 22.10 -1.05 6.57
N SER A 267 21.60 -2.28 6.66
CA SER A 267 20.31 -2.57 7.31
C SER A 267 20.32 -2.06 8.75
N LYS A 268 19.27 -1.34 9.15
CA LYS A 268 19.04 -1.01 10.56
C LYS A 268 18.60 -2.29 11.29
N PRO A 269 19.25 -2.68 12.40
CA PRO A 269 18.78 -3.82 13.17
C PRO A 269 17.42 -3.53 13.79
N VAL A 270 16.54 -4.51 13.83
CA VAL A 270 15.32 -4.43 14.64
C VAL A 270 15.68 -4.44 16.12
N THR A 271 15.00 -3.61 16.92
CA THR A 271 15.23 -3.51 18.36
C THR A 271 13.91 -3.77 19.09
N PRO A 272 13.75 -4.96 19.71
CA PRO A 272 12.55 -5.27 20.49
C PRO A 272 12.35 -4.28 21.63
N LEU A 273 11.11 -3.91 21.89
CA LEU A 273 10.75 -3.14 23.07
C LEU A 273 11.03 -3.97 24.32
N LYS A 274 11.89 -3.46 25.20
CA LYS A 274 12.27 -4.13 26.45
C LYS A 274 11.50 -3.53 27.62
N CYS A 275 10.78 -4.37 28.35
CA CYS A 275 10.19 -3.98 29.62
C CYS A 275 11.22 -4.14 30.73
N ALA A 276 11.29 -3.14 31.61
CA ALA A 276 12.13 -3.24 32.79
C ALA A 276 11.66 -4.43 33.64
N THR A 277 12.59 -5.34 33.95
CA THR A 277 12.32 -6.47 34.86
C THR A 277 12.43 -5.97 36.30
N GLY A 278 11.31 -5.68 36.94
CA GLY A 278 11.24 -5.43 38.38
C GLY A 278 10.56 -4.11 38.74
N SER A 279 9.72 -4.19 39.78
CA SER A 279 9.01 -3.08 40.40
C SER A 279 9.93 -1.90 40.70
N GLY A 280 9.76 -0.83 39.95
CA GLY A 280 10.54 0.40 40.08
C GLY A 280 10.16 1.34 38.94
N GLY A 281 8.92 1.84 38.99
CA GLY A 281 8.49 2.88 38.07
C GLY A 281 9.45 4.05 38.12
N GLN A 282 10.16 4.28 37.03
CA GLN A 282 10.33 5.65 36.59
C GLN A 282 9.06 5.97 35.81
N GLU A 283 8.13 6.62 36.50
CA GLU A 283 7.21 7.55 35.85
C GLU A 283 8.11 8.53 35.10
N GLY A 284 8.28 8.28 33.79
CA GLY A 284 8.69 9.34 32.90
C GLY A 284 7.50 10.30 32.83
N ASP A 285 7.71 11.53 33.26
CA ASP A 285 6.76 12.63 33.13
C ASP A 285 6.38 12.78 31.65
N GLY A 286 5.29 12.11 31.27
CA GLY A 286 4.78 12.04 29.91
C GLY A 286 3.41 11.39 29.95
N ASP A 287 2.37 12.22 29.99
CA ASP A 287 0.97 11.85 29.87
C ASP A 287 0.77 11.00 28.60
N GLY A 288 0.21 9.78 28.75
CA GLY A 288 -0.13 8.87 27.66
C GLY A 288 0.69 7.57 27.65
N GLY A 289 0.01 6.43 27.84
CA GLY A 289 0.60 5.07 27.87
C GLY A 289 1.12 4.51 26.54
N GLY A 290 1.73 5.37 25.70
CA GLY A 290 2.39 5.00 24.45
C GLY A 290 3.82 4.47 24.63
N VAL A 291 4.42 3.98 23.56
CA VAL A 291 5.85 3.63 23.55
C VAL A 291 6.67 4.90 23.81
N PRO A 292 7.59 4.90 24.81
CA PRO A 292 8.51 6.01 25.02
C PRO A 292 9.19 6.39 23.71
N GLY A 293 9.40 7.69 23.47
CA GLY A 293 10.15 8.19 22.30
C GLY A 293 9.38 8.37 20.98
N GLY A 294 8.05 8.19 20.99
CA GLY A 294 7.16 8.66 19.94
C GLY A 294 7.03 7.73 18.73
N ARG A 295 6.54 8.27 17.60
CA ARG A 295 6.07 7.48 16.44
C ARG A 295 7.14 6.58 15.82
N GLU A 296 8.37 7.08 15.69
CA GLU A 296 9.46 6.35 15.06
C GLU A 296 9.93 5.16 15.92
N GLU A 297 9.91 5.33 17.24
CA GLU A 297 10.22 4.24 18.19
C GLU A 297 9.09 3.21 18.24
N ALA A 298 7.83 3.67 18.18
CA ALA A 298 6.66 2.80 18.03
C ALA A 298 6.74 1.94 16.74
N ALA A 299 7.11 2.55 15.60
CA ALA A 299 7.32 1.84 14.35
C ALA A 299 8.46 0.80 14.47
N GLY A 300 9.58 1.18 15.10
CA GLY A 300 10.71 0.27 15.33
C GLY A 300 10.36 -0.92 16.23
N ALA A 301 9.53 -0.71 17.25
CA ALA A 301 9.05 -1.77 18.14
C ALA A 301 8.11 -2.73 17.39
N GLY A 302 7.19 -2.21 16.57
CA GLY A 302 6.34 -3.02 15.70
C GLY A 302 7.15 -3.82 14.67
N ALA A 303 8.14 -3.20 14.04
CA ALA A 303 9.07 -3.88 13.14
C ALA A 303 9.82 -5.04 13.82
N ALA A 304 10.24 -4.87 15.07
CA ALA A 304 10.89 -5.94 15.83
C ALA A 304 9.95 -7.11 16.14
N TYR A 305 8.68 -6.84 16.44
CA TYR A 305 7.66 -7.88 16.56
C TYR A 305 7.46 -8.62 15.23
N LEU A 306 7.27 -7.90 14.12
CA LEU A 306 7.07 -8.49 12.78
C LEU A 306 8.25 -9.39 12.40
N ALA A 307 9.47 -8.90 12.55
CA ALA A 307 10.68 -9.67 12.25
C ALA A 307 10.78 -10.96 13.09
N SER A 308 10.41 -10.89 14.37
CA SER A 308 10.36 -12.07 15.26
C SER A 308 9.31 -13.09 14.79
N ALA A 309 8.09 -12.62 14.48
CA ALA A 309 6.99 -13.45 14.01
C ALA A 309 7.30 -14.12 12.66
N LEU A 310 7.83 -13.37 11.69
CA LEU A 310 8.27 -13.88 10.40
C LEU A 310 9.38 -14.93 10.57
N LYS A 311 10.41 -14.64 11.38
CA LYS A 311 11.52 -15.56 11.61
C LYS A 311 11.06 -16.88 12.23
N LYS A 312 10.13 -16.83 13.19
CA LYS A 312 9.58 -18.02 13.86
C LYS A 312 8.95 -19.00 12.86
N ASN A 313 8.33 -18.47 11.81
CA ASN A 313 7.63 -19.23 10.80
C ASN A 313 8.43 -19.38 9.50
N GLY A 314 9.75 -19.16 9.51
CA GLY A 314 10.59 -19.39 8.32
C GLY A 314 10.45 -18.34 7.23
N GLY A 315 10.12 -17.10 7.60
CA GLY A 315 10.08 -15.94 6.71
C GLY A 315 8.69 -15.46 6.29
N HIS A 316 7.62 -16.01 6.84
CA HIS A 316 6.24 -15.66 6.48
C HIS A 316 5.28 -15.72 7.67
N PHE A 317 4.11 -15.11 7.54
CA PHE A 317 3.03 -15.31 8.49
C PHE A 317 2.18 -16.52 8.14
N THR A 318 1.46 -17.02 9.13
CA THR A 318 0.44 -18.05 8.95
C THR A 318 -0.93 -17.49 9.32
N THR A 319 -1.96 -18.03 8.69
CA THR A 319 -3.36 -17.72 8.96
C THR A 319 -4.18 -18.99 9.00
N VAL A 320 -5.32 -18.95 9.68
CA VAL A 320 -6.31 -20.03 9.69
C VAL A 320 -7.57 -19.49 9.02
N MET A 321 -7.92 -20.06 7.87
CA MET A 321 -9.10 -19.62 7.14
C MET A 321 -10.39 -20.09 7.85
N PRO A 322 -11.51 -19.37 7.72
CA PRO A 322 -12.80 -19.83 8.23
C PRO A 322 -13.15 -21.22 7.70
N GLY A 323 -13.35 -22.17 8.61
CA GLY A 323 -13.70 -23.55 8.26
C GLY A 323 -12.50 -24.49 8.12
N ASP A 324 -11.27 -23.98 8.18
CA ASP A 324 -10.06 -24.79 8.17
C ASP A 324 -9.54 -25.03 9.61
N ASP A 325 -8.89 -26.19 9.80
CA ASP A 325 -8.22 -26.59 11.03
C ASP A 325 -6.69 -26.46 10.94
N LYS A 326 -6.17 -26.16 9.74
CA LYS A 326 -4.73 -26.08 9.45
C LYS A 326 -4.33 -24.66 9.14
N GLU A 327 -3.23 -24.25 9.76
CA GLU A 327 -2.52 -23.04 9.37
C GLU A 327 -2.04 -23.13 7.91
N GLN A 328 -2.28 -22.06 7.16
CA GLN A 328 -1.79 -21.87 5.80
C GLN A 328 -0.88 -20.64 5.75
N PRO A 329 0.05 -20.56 4.78
CA PRO A 329 0.83 -19.35 4.59
C PRO A 329 -0.03 -18.14 4.25
N ASP A 330 0.24 -17.02 4.92
CA ASP A 330 -0.44 -15.74 4.71
C ASP A 330 0.44 -14.82 3.86
N TYR A 331 0.30 -14.95 2.54
CA TYR A 331 1.13 -14.23 1.57
C TYR A 331 0.90 -12.72 1.58
N ALA A 332 -0.36 -12.28 1.74
CA ALA A 332 -0.73 -10.86 1.69
C ALA A 332 -0.13 -10.11 2.88
N ASN A 333 -0.39 -10.58 4.11
CA ASN A 333 0.16 -9.93 5.30
C ASN A 333 1.68 -10.07 5.39
N THR A 334 2.26 -11.12 4.78
CA THR A 334 3.72 -11.23 4.64
C THR A 334 4.27 -10.13 3.72
N ALA A 335 3.60 -9.82 2.61
CA ALA A 335 4.00 -8.72 1.72
C ALA A 335 3.86 -7.35 2.41
N ASP A 336 2.79 -7.13 3.17
CA ASP A 336 2.59 -5.88 3.92
C ASP A 336 3.66 -5.69 5.01
N ALA A 337 4.06 -6.76 5.71
CA ALA A 337 5.18 -6.69 6.63
C ALA A 337 6.53 -6.43 5.93
N VAL A 338 6.73 -6.94 4.71
CA VAL A 338 7.92 -6.60 3.92
C VAL A 338 7.94 -5.10 3.61
N ILE A 339 6.82 -4.51 3.22
CA ILE A 339 6.70 -3.06 2.95
C ILE A 339 7.03 -2.26 4.22
N ALA A 340 6.41 -2.61 5.36
CA ALA A 340 6.63 -1.91 6.62
C ALA A 340 8.09 -2.02 7.13
N LEU A 341 8.68 -3.21 7.06
CA LEU A 341 10.09 -3.43 7.44
C LEU A 341 11.05 -2.65 6.54
N ALA A 342 10.77 -2.63 5.23
CA ALA A 342 11.57 -1.89 4.27
C ALA A 342 11.51 -0.39 4.54
N ALA A 343 10.32 0.18 4.75
CA ALA A 343 10.13 1.59 5.11
C ALA A 343 10.90 1.99 6.38
N GLY A 344 10.93 1.11 7.40
CA GLY A 344 11.72 1.32 8.62
C GLY A 344 13.24 1.15 8.47
N GLY A 345 13.73 0.80 7.27
CA GLY A 345 15.15 0.53 7.01
C GLY A 345 15.65 -0.85 7.47
N HIS A 346 14.76 -1.76 7.83
CA HIS A 346 15.04 -3.14 8.28
C HIS A 346 15.19 -4.09 7.08
N ARG A 347 16.16 -3.76 6.22
CA ARG A 347 16.36 -4.34 4.89
C ARG A 347 16.66 -5.83 4.91
N ASN A 348 17.40 -6.33 5.91
CA ASN A 348 17.76 -7.75 5.99
C ASN A 348 16.50 -8.61 6.26
N GLU A 349 15.70 -8.19 7.22
CA GLU A 349 14.45 -8.82 7.61
C GLU A 349 13.45 -8.77 6.44
N ALA A 350 13.28 -7.60 5.81
CA ALA A 350 12.41 -7.43 4.65
C ALA A 350 12.83 -8.33 3.46
N LYS A 351 14.13 -8.37 3.12
CA LYS A 351 14.65 -9.20 2.02
C LYS A 351 14.48 -10.69 2.28
N SER A 352 14.63 -11.14 3.52
CA SER A 352 14.43 -12.55 3.87
C SER A 352 13.00 -13.00 3.57
N SER A 353 12.00 -12.20 3.96
CA SER A 353 10.59 -12.50 3.71
C SER A 353 10.19 -12.30 2.25
N LEU A 354 10.75 -11.29 1.57
CA LEU A 354 10.54 -11.13 0.13
C LEU A 354 11.09 -12.32 -0.67
N THR A 355 12.23 -12.88 -0.26
CA THR A 355 12.79 -14.09 -0.88
C THR A 355 11.84 -15.28 -0.69
N TRP A 356 11.26 -15.43 0.50
CA TRP A 356 10.25 -16.46 0.73
C TRP A 356 9.02 -16.28 -0.17
N LEU A 357 8.53 -15.04 -0.35
CA LEU A 357 7.42 -14.74 -1.27
C LEU A 357 7.78 -15.12 -2.70
N ALA A 358 8.99 -14.79 -3.16
CA ALA A 358 9.50 -15.14 -4.48
C ALA A 358 9.54 -16.66 -4.69
N ASP A 359 10.06 -17.42 -3.72
CA ASP A 359 10.21 -18.88 -3.81
C ASP A 359 8.89 -19.65 -3.72
N ASN A 360 7.83 -19.01 -3.21
CA ASN A 360 6.52 -19.64 -3.01
C ASN A 360 5.40 -19.01 -3.86
N LEU A 361 5.75 -18.08 -4.75
CA LEU A 361 4.80 -17.31 -5.55
C LEU A 361 3.80 -18.23 -6.29
N ASP A 362 4.30 -19.24 -7.00
CA ASP A 362 3.46 -20.12 -7.82
C ASP A 362 2.50 -21.01 -7.00
N LYS A 363 2.71 -21.13 -5.68
CA LYS A 363 1.80 -21.83 -4.77
C LYS A 363 0.64 -20.96 -4.32
N TRP A 364 0.71 -19.65 -4.53
CA TRP A 364 -0.35 -18.72 -4.19
C TRP A 364 -1.17 -18.39 -5.44
N ASP A 365 -2.36 -18.98 -5.56
CA ASP A 365 -3.21 -18.83 -6.75
C ASP A 365 -3.52 -17.37 -7.10
N LYS A 366 -3.73 -16.52 -6.08
CA LYS A 366 -3.97 -15.09 -6.29
C LYS A 366 -2.82 -14.37 -6.99
N SER A 367 -1.58 -14.81 -6.81
CA SER A 367 -0.41 -14.21 -7.48
C SER A 367 -0.39 -14.39 -8.99
N LYS A 368 -1.33 -15.17 -9.56
CA LYS A 368 -1.44 -15.41 -11.00
C LYS A 368 -2.22 -14.29 -11.69
N ASN A 369 -3.29 -13.80 -11.08
CA ASN A 369 -4.24 -12.90 -11.74
C ASN A 369 -5.09 -12.00 -10.80
N ASP A 370 -4.89 -12.02 -9.48
CA ASP A 370 -5.59 -11.10 -8.56
C ASP A 370 -4.85 -9.75 -8.55
N PRO A 371 -5.49 -8.64 -8.98
CA PRO A 371 -4.80 -7.35 -9.12
C PRO A 371 -4.27 -6.79 -7.80
N ALA A 372 -4.96 -7.02 -6.69
CA ALA A 372 -4.53 -6.54 -5.38
C ALA A 372 -3.32 -7.35 -4.88
N ALA A 373 -3.34 -8.67 -5.07
CA ALA A 373 -2.22 -9.55 -4.74
C ALA A 373 -0.97 -9.21 -5.56
N LEU A 374 -1.13 -9.07 -6.89
CA LEU A 374 -0.04 -8.67 -7.79
C LEU A 374 0.50 -7.29 -7.42
N GLY A 375 -0.40 -6.32 -7.17
CA GLY A 375 -0.03 -4.98 -6.75
C GLY A 375 0.77 -4.95 -5.45
N SER A 376 0.31 -5.67 -4.41
CA SER A 376 1.04 -5.77 -3.12
C SER A 376 2.45 -6.36 -3.30
N LEU A 377 2.61 -7.41 -4.12
CA LEU A 377 3.93 -8.00 -4.40
C LEU A 377 4.87 -7.03 -5.14
N MET A 378 4.34 -6.27 -6.11
CA MET A 378 5.10 -5.23 -6.82
C MET A 378 5.55 -4.12 -5.88
N LEU A 379 4.66 -3.66 -5.00
CA LEU A 379 4.96 -2.65 -3.98
C LEU A 379 5.98 -3.16 -2.95
N ALA A 380 5.89 -4.42 -2.53
CA ALA A 380 6.88 -5.05 -1.65
C ALA A 380 8.26 -5.14 -2.32
N SER A 381 8.32 -5.57 -3.59
CA SER A 381 9.58 -5.57 -4.36
C SER A 381 10.17 -4.16 -4.44
N ARG A 382 9.34 -3.17 -4.79
CA ARG A 382 9.72 -1.75 -4.83
C ARG A 382 10.29 -1.27 -3.50
N ALA A 383 9.55 -1.44 -2.40
CA ALA A 383 9.92 -0.93 -1.09
C ALA A 383 11.30 -1.46 -0.63
N THR A 384 11.64 -2.70 -0.98
CA THR A 384 12.97 -3.29 -0.68
C THR A 384 14.11 -2.81 -1.59
N GLY A 385 13.81 -1.93 -2.56
CA GLY A 385 14.74 -1.44 -3.58
C GLY A 385 14.96 -2.40 -4.75
N GLY A 386 14.07 -3.37 -4.94
CA GLY A 386 14.07 -4.32 -6.07
C GLY A 386 13.47 -3.73 -7.35
N ASP A 387 13.34 -4.57 -8.37
CA ASP A 387 12.62 -4.23 -9.61
C ASP A 387 11.11 -4.27 -9.32
N PRO A 388 10.38 -3.15 -9.39
CA PRO A 388 8.95 -3.10 -9.09
C PRO A 388 8.10 -3.92 -10.07
N ALA A 389 8.62 -4.28 -11.25
CA ALA A 389 7.93 -5.11 -12.23
C ALA A 389 8.12 -6.62 -12.01
N LYS A 390 9.06 -7.04 -11.16
CA LYS A 390 9.46 -8.45 -11.06
C LYS A 390 9.66 -8.93 -9.62
N LEU A 391 9.45 -10.24 -9.43
CA LEU A 391 9.78 -10.93 -8.19
C LEU A 391 10.21 -12.37 -8.48
N GLY A 392 11.38 -12.80 -7.99
CA GLY A 392 11.86 -14.18 -8.19
C GLY A 392 12.02 -14.58 -9.67
N GLY A 393 12.26 -13.62 -10.57
CA GLY A 393 12.28 -13.86 -12.02
C GLY A 393 10.91 -13.88 -12.70
N THR A 394 9.82 -13.80 -11.93
CA THR A 394 8.46 -13.65 -12.47
C THR A 394 8.19 -12.20 -12.85
N ASP A 395 7.59 -12.00 -14.03
CA ASP A 395 7.11 -10.69 -14.50
C ASP A 395 5.72 -10.40 -13.91
N LEU A 396 5.71 -9.68 -12.78
CA LEU A 396 4.47 -9.30 -12.09
C LEU A 396 3.72 -8.19 -12.82
N LEU A 397 4.45 -7.27 -13.45
CA LEU A 397 3.85 -6.20 -14.24
C LEU A 397 3.06 -6.78 -15.42
N ALA A 398 3.65 -7.73 -16.16
CA ALA A 398 2.95 -8.42 -17.23
C ALA A 398 1.67 -9.09 -16.72
N ARG A 399 1.77 -9.89 -15.63
CA ARG A 399 0.60 -10.52 -15.00
C ARG A 399 -0.47 -9.50 -14.63
N LEU A 400 -0.10 -8.37 -14.02
CA LEU A 400 -1.06 -7.33 -13.66
C LEU A 400 -1.72 -6.71 -14.90
N THR A 401 -0.93 -6.39 -15.93
CA THR A 401 -1.46 -5.79 -17.16
C THR A 401 -2.36 -6.72 -17.96
N ASP A 402 -2.20 -8.04 -17.83
CA ASP A 402 -3.07 -9.04 -18.44
C ASP A 402 -4.44 -9.13 -17.75
N THR A 403 -4.58 -8.59 -16.53
CA THR A 403 -5.85 -8.61 -15.79
C THR A 403 -6.78 -7.46 -16.12
N GLY A 404 -6.39 -6.51 -16.98
CA GLY A 404 -7.21 -5.33 -17.24
C GLY A 404 -6.73 -4.48 -18.41
N PRO A 405 -7.07 -3.18 -18.42
CA PRO A 405 -6.63 -2.24 -19.44
C PRO A 405 -5.11 -2.25 -19.65
N ARG A 406 -4.66 -2.35 -20.90
CA ARG A 406 -3.25 -2.12 -21.23
C ARG A 406 -2.86 -0.68 -20.85
N PRO A 407 -1.78 -0.47 -20.06
CA PRO A 407 -1.28 0.86 -19.73
C PRO A 407 -1.04 1.72 -20.97
N ALA A 408 -1.23 3.03 -20.83
CA ALA A 408 -0.97 3.98 -21.92
C ALA A 408 0.52 4.02 -22.28
N GLN A 409 1.39 3.81 -21.29
CA GLN A 409 2.83 3.65 -21.45
C GLN A 409 3.32 2.60 -20.45
N LEU A 410 4.20 1.72 -20.89
CA LEU A 410 4.95 0.81 -20.02
C LEU A 410 6.28 1.47 -19.65
N PRO A 411 6.89 1.13 -18.50
CA PRO A 411 8.25 1.60 -18.20
C PRO A 411 9.18 1.19 -19.34
N ASP A 412 10.10 2.07 -19.69
CA ASP A 412 11.13 1.75 -20.68
C ASP A 412 11.87 0.50 -20.20
N ALA A 413 11.95 -0.52 -21.05
CA ALA A 413 12.71 -1.73 -20.78
C ALA A 413 14.20 -1.37 -20.73
N ASP A 414 14.66 -0.90 -19.57
CA ASP A 414 16.02 -0.48 -19.25
C ASP A 414 16.70 0.43 -20.30
N ASN A 415 16.93 1.68 -19.88
CA ASN A 415 18.14 2.44 -20.24
C ASN A 415 19.41 1.77 -19.63
N GLY A 416 19.55 0.46 -19.85
CA GLY A 416 20.72 -0.39 -19.62
C GLY A 416 21.29 -0.95 -20.93
N SER A 417 20.65 -0.66 -22.07
CA SER A 417 21.33 -0.64 -23.36
C SER A 417 21.70 0.80 -23.66
N SER A 418 22.93 1.17 -23.33
CA SER A 418 23.65 2.03 -24.26
C SER A 418 23.41 1.42 -25.65
N LYS A 419 22.71 2.12 -26.55
CA LYS A 419 22.91 1.91 -27.98
C LYS A 419 24.41 1.67 -28.13
N PRO A 420 24.86 0.59 -28.78
CA PRO A 420 26.28 0.50 -29.06
C PRO A 420 26.59 1.78 -29.83
N GLU A 421 27.36 2.69 -29.21
CA GLU A 421 28.16 3.61 -29.98
C GLU A 421 28.91 2.69 -30.93
N LYS A 422 28.59 2.81 -32.22
CA LYS A 422 29.43 2.22 -33.25
C LYS A 422 30.80 2.86 -33.06
N LYS A 423 31.67 2.17 -32.33
CA LYS A 423 33.10 2.28 -32.51
C LYS A 423 33.37 1.70 -33.88
N ASP A 424 33.38 2.59 -34.87
CA ASP A 424 33.96 2.31 -36.18
C ASP A 424 35.48 2.22 -36.00
N ASP A 425 35.96 1.04 -35.63
CA ASP A 425 37.37 0.62 -35.72
C ASP A 425 37.35 -0.89 -36.02
N GLY A 426 37.73 -1.45 -37.16
CA GLY A 426 38.25 -0.97 -38.43
C GLY A 426 38.52 -2.24 -39.25
N GLY A 427 38.19 -2.24 -40.54
CA GLY A 427 38.30 -3.42 -41.40
C GLY A 427 38.40 -3.07 -42.87
N THR A 428 39.60 -2.63 -43.27
CA THR A 428 40.17 -2.64 -44.64
C THR A 428 39.43 -1.85 -45.73
N ILE A 429 39.81 -0.57 -45.87
CA ILE A 429 39.74 0.14 -47.16
C ILE A 429 41.15 0.14 -47.76
N PRO A 430 41.35 -0.31 -49.02
CA PRO A 430 42.67 -0.45 -49.62
C PRO A 430 43.38 0.91 -49.76
N VAL A 431 44.64 0.93 -49.33
CA VAL A 431 45.58 2.07 -49.26
C VAL A 431 45.80 2.83 -50.58
N TRP A 432 45.27 2.34 -51.71
CA TRP A 432 45.38 3.01 -53.00
C TRP A 432 44.46 4.24 -53.17
N ALA A 433 43.43 4.41 -52.32
CA ALA A 433 42.47 5.51 -52.45
C ALA A 433 43.02 6.89 -52.04
N PHE A 434 44.14 6.96 -51.30
CA PHE A 434 44.73 8.24 -50.86
C PHE A 434 45.87 8.76 -51.76
N VAL A 435 46.36 7.96 -52.70
CA VAL A 435 47.43 8.39 -53.63
C VAL A 435 46.88 9.26 -54.78
N LEU A 436 45.57 9.20 -55.08
CA LEU A 436 44.96 9.99 -56.16
C LEU A 436 44.25 11.29 -55.72
N VAL A 437 43.99 11.48 -54.42
CA VAL A 437 43.41 12.74 -53.90
C VAL A 437 44.50 13.66 -53.32
N GLY A 438 45.67 13.11 -52.94
CA GLY A 438 46.84 13.88 -52.52
C GLY A 438 47.58 14.62 -53.65
N LEU A 439 47.32 14.30 -54.92
CA LEU A 439 47.94 14.97 -56.09
C LEU A 439 47.07 16.11 -56.67
N ALA A 440 45.86 16.33 -56.16
CA ALA A 440 44.96 17.40 -56.61
C ALA A 440 44.82 18.57 -55.61
N VAL A 441 45.28 18.42 -54.36
CA VAL A 441 45.21 19.49 -53.33
C VAL A 441 46.59 20.12 -53.04
N GLY A 442 47.68 19.54 -53.54
CA GLY A 442 49.05 20.10 -53.45
C GLY A 442 49.40 21.18 -54.50
N ALA A 443 48.54 21.44 -55.49
CA ALA A 443 48.82 22.43 -56.54
C ALA A 443 48.07 23.78 -56.36
N GLY A 444 47.18 23.90 -55.37
CA GLY A 444 46.34 25.10 -55.17
C GLY A 444 46.84 26.08 -54.10
N PHE A 445 47.69 25.63 -53.16
CA PHE A 445 48.14 26.46 -52.03
C PHE A 445 49.54 27.08 -52.19
N GLY A 446 50.24 26.80 -53.28
CA GLY A 446 51.56 27.37 -53.60
C GLY A 446 51.54 28.71 -54.35
N ILE A 447 50.39 29.17 -54.87
CA ILE A 447 50.32 30.37 -55.74
C ILE A 447 49.76 31.61 -55.02
N LEU A 448 49.15 31.48 -53.84
CA LEU A 448 48.51 32.59 -53.13
C LEU A 448 49.29 33.17 -51.94
N LEU A 449 50.55 32.75 -51.74
CA LEU A 449 51.44 33.30 -50.71
C LEU A 449 52.77 33.89 -51.25
N SER A 450 52.95 34.01 -52.58
CA SER A 450 54.10 34.71 -53.19
C SER A 450 53.75 36.03 -53.90
N GLY A 451 52.49 36.49 -53.81
CA GLY A 451 52.00 37.71 -54.50
C GLY A 451 52.00 39.00 -53.69
N ARG A 452 52.35 38.98 -52.39
CA ARG A 452 52.22 40.14 -51.48
C ARG A 452 53.52 40.65 -50.85
N ARG A 453 54.69 40.26 -51.37
CA ARG A 453 56.01 40.74 -50.89
C ARG A 453 56.95 41.30 -51.97
N LYS A 454 56.46 41.61 -53.18
CA LYS A 454 57.21 42.40 -54.18
C LYS A 454 56.34 43.50 -54.80
N ARG A 455 56.03 44.51 -54.00
CA ARG A 455 55.82 45.90 -54.47
C ARG A 455 56.47 46.81 -53.44
N GLN A 456 57.80 46.76 -53.42
CA GLN A 456 58.72 47.77 -52.91
C GLN A 456 60.13 47.31 -53.27
N GLN A 457 60.49 47.51 -54.53
CA GLN A 457 61.80 47.97 -55.02
C GLN A 457 61.81 47.90 -56.55
N LEU A 458 62.07 49.08 -57.14
CA LEU A 458 62.08 49.49 -58.55
C LEU A 458 60.72 49.79 -59.17
#